data_AF-M8AXP6-F1
#
_entry.id   AF-M8AXP6-F1
#
_cell.length_a   1.000
_cell.length_b   1.000
_cell.length_c   1.000
_cell.angle_alpha   90.00
_cell.angle_beta   90.00
_cell.angle_gamma   90.00
#
_symmetry.space_group_name_H-M   'P 1'
#
loop_
_entity.id
_entity.type
_entity.pdbx_description
1 polymer ?
#
loop_
_entity_poly.entity_id
_entity_poly.type
_entity_poly.pdbx_seq_one_letter_code
_entity_poly.pdbx_strand_id
1 'polypeptide(L)'
;MDLLDQVMMTLHLMGMKSIKHMCAHAQEVFMFFMYITEFVFHFLLIYVVSIFQPRSSAPITGYKRQRTKAVIARGKRPDDIISNENSNESQAADARNKNVEGADVDQPPKAKRQKTGGTEGCRNRASPARLFKLNKDFVPDQKGVIIGKEFGGILDLAASSMPGGLSQWIMKHYDPEISQIVILERGKIHVDAASVRRIWGLPNRGRKVCFENRREITKAMYSIYNITTKSSPTLTEWCKMIIYMGGSYDDDFVRAWLALVFSCFLAPSTSLSISPKSFLAVMDVNGITETNICQFVVDQLKLAFTSGRGNKKAVCCCVFHLVLLYLDSLDVDEPIPNLVPRVSVWNSDLISKVIKKDRKAPGEYGQLRATLPF
;
A
#
# COMPACT_ATOMS: atom_id res chain seq x y z
N MET A 1 -36.55 30.43 40.23
CA MET A 1 -37.10 29.14 40.71
C MET A 1 -36.72 28.13 39.66
N ASP A 2 -35.82 27.22 40.00
CA ASP A 2 -35.36 26.20 39.07
C ASP A 2 -36.49 25.21 38.78
N LEU A 3 -36.47 24.62 37.57
CA LEU A 3 -37.47 23.64 37.11
C LEU A 3 -37.62 22.45 38.11
N LEU A 4 -36.54 22.13 38.82
CA LEU A 4 -36.50 21.16 39.90
C LEU A 4 -37.39 21.56 41.10
N ASP A 5 -37.43 22.84 41.48
CA ASP A 5 -38.27 23.30 42.58
C ASP A 5 -39.76 23.23 42.21
N GLN A 6 -40.09 23.50 40.95
CA GLN A 6 -41.47 23.41 40.43
C GLN A 6 -41.98 21.96 40.38
N VAL A 7 -41.12 21.02 40.01
CA VAL A 7 -41.42 19.58 40.00
C VAL A 7 -41.56 19.03 41.42
N MET A 8 -40.71 19.46 42.35
CA MET A 8 -40.73 19.00 43.75
C MET A 8 -41.95 19.50 44.53
N MET A 9 -42.42 20.73 44.28
CA MET A 9 -43.67 21.25 44.84
C MET A 9 -44.89 20.46 44.35
N THR A 10 -44.92 20.10 43.06
CA THR A 10 -46.02 19.34 42.45
C THR A 10 -46.09 17.90 42.97
N LEU A 11 -44.95 17.26 43.20
CA LEU A 11 -44.87 15.93 43.83
C LEU A 11 -45.29 15.94 45.31
N HIS A 12 -45.05 17.05 46.03
CA HIS A 12 -45.50 17.21 47.41
C HIS A 12 -47.03 17.38 47.52
N LEU A 13 -47.64 18.07 46.56
CA LEU A 13 -49.11 18.23 46.47
C LEU A 13 -49.84 16.92 46.10
N MET A 14 -49.16 15.97 45.45
CA MET A 14 -49.71 14.66 45.10
C MET A 14 -49.54 13.59 46.21
N GLY A 15 -49.08 13.95 47.41
CA GLY A 15 -49.13 13.07 48.58
C GLY A 15 -48.18 11.87 48.56
N MET A 16 -47.15 11.86 47.71
CA MET A 16 -46.24 10.72 47.56
C MET A 16 -45.02 10.86 48.49
N LYS A 17 -45.17 10.43 49.74
CA LYS A 17 -44.15 10.60 50.81
C LYS A 17 -42.97 9.63 50.80
N SER A 18 -42.74 8.84 49.75
CA SER A 18 -41.62 7.86 49.76
C SER A 18 -40.99 7.67 48.39
N ILE A 19 -40.18 8.63 47.95
CA ILE A 19 -39.34 8.48 46.75
C ILE A 19 -37.98 9.14 46.99
N LYS A 20 -37.15 8.54 47.85
CA LYS A 20 -35.70 8.80 47.82
C LYS A 20 -34.91 7.66 47.16
N HIS A 21 -35.52 6.49 46.98
CA HIS A 21 -34.81 5.30 46.46
C HIS A 21 -35.14 4.93 45.00
N MET A 22 -36.13 5.57 44.34
CA MET A 22 -36.44 5.32 42.92
C MET A 22 -35.87 6.37 41.95
N CYS A 23 -35.19 7.41 42.44
CA CYS A 23 -34.79 8.55 41.60
C CYS A 23 -33.65 8.21 40.63
N ALA A 24 -32.71 7.33 41.02
CA ALA A 24 -31.60 6.92 40.14
C ALA A 24 -32.10 6.10 38.95
N HIS A 25 -33.06 5.20 39.16
CA HIS A 25 -33.56 4.33 38.10
C HIS A 25 -34.47 5.07 37.11
N ALA A 26 -35.21 6.08 37.58
CA ALA A 26 -36.03 6.94 36.72
C ALA A 26 -35.18 7.86 35.82
N GLN A 27 -34.02 8.32 36.31
CA GLN A 27 -33.13 9.19 35.56
C GLN A 27 -32.41 8.44 34.43
N GLU A 28 -31.99 7.19 34.66
CA GLU A 28 -31.45 6.35 33.58
C GLU A 28 -32.49 5.97 32.53
N VAL A 29 -33.71 5.64 32.95
CA VAL A 29 -34.81 5.33 32.02
C VAL A 29 -35.20 6.56 31.18
N PHE A 30 -35.18 7.76 31.78
CA PHE A 30 -35.45 9.00 31.06
C PHE A 30 -34.34 9.34 30.05
N MET A 31 -33.06 9.19 30.41
CA MET A 31 -31.94 9.37 29.49
C MET A 31 -31.96 8.34 28.35
N PHE A 32 -32.34 7.10 28.64
CA PHE A 32 -32.51 6.05 27.65
C PHE A 32 -33.67 6.34 26.68
N PHE A 33 -34.78 6.89 27.19
CA PHE A 33 -35.93 7.27 26.37
C PHE A 33 -35.59 8.46 25.45
N MET A 34 -34.87 9.46 25.96
CA MET A 34 -34.41 10.60 25.15
C MET A 34 -33.41 10.18 24.06
N TYR A 35 -32.50 9.25 24.38
CA TYR A 35 -31.56 8.67 23.41
C TYR A 35 -32.27 7.89 22.30
N ILE A 36 -33.30 7.09 22.63
CA ILE A 36 -34.10 6.37 21.63
C ILE A 36 -34.88 7.35 20.75
N THR A 37 -35.46 8.41 21.30
CA THR A 37 -36.21 9.37 20.48
C THR A 37 -35.29 10.15 19.53
N GLU A 38 -34.11 10.59 19.97
CA GLU A 38 -33.10 11.21 19.11
C GLU A 38 -32.64 10.26 17.99
N PHE A 39 -32.40 8.99 18.32
CA PHE A 39 -31.97 7.97 17.37
C PHE A 39 -33.07 7.69 16.31
N VAL A 40 -34.33 7.54 16.73
CA VAL A 40 -35.45 7.29 15.81
C VAL A 40 -35.69 8.49 14.89
N PHE A 41 -35.57 9.72 15.38
CA PHE A 41 -35.68 10.93 14.56
C PHE A 41 -34.55 11.03 13.52
N HIS A 42 -33.32 10.67 13.89
CA HIS A 42 -32.19 10.70 12.97
C HIS A 42 -32.32 9.67 11.83
N PHE A 43 -32.88 8.49 12.11
CA PHE A 43 -33.15 7.47 11.09
C PHE A 43 -34.35 7.83 10.20
N LEU A 44 -35.40 8.44 10.74
CA LEU A 44 -36.51 8.96 9.94
C LEU A 44 -36.04 10.08 9.00
N LEU A 45 -35.15 10.96 9.45
CA LEU A 45 -34.58 12.03 8.62
C LEU A 45 -33.75 11.45 7.45
N ILE A 46 -32.92 10.44 7.70
CA ILE A 46 -32.15 9.74 6.65
C ILE A 46 -33.09 9.04 5.66
N TYR A 47 -34.16 8.41 6.14
CA TYR A 47 -35.15 7.74 5.30
C TYR A 47 -35.92 8.72 4.41
N VAL A 48 -36.34 9.87 4.95
CA VAL A 48 -37.03 10.93 4.18
C VAL A 48 -36.10 11.55 3.14
N VAL A 49 -34.83 11.80 3.47
CA VAL A 49 -33.82 12.31 2.52
C VAL A 49 -33.53 11.30 1.39
N SER A 50 -33.61 9.99 1.69
CA SER A 50 -33.45 8.93 0.69
C SER A 50 -34.62 8.81 -0.29
N ILE A 51 -35.82 9.25 0.10
CA ILE A 51 -37.02 9.25 -0.77
C ILE A 51 -37.02 10.44 -1.75
N PHE A 52 -36.37 11.56 -1.40
CA PHE A 52 -36.41 12.79 -2.19
C PHE A 52 -35.24 12.99 -3.18
N GLN A 53 -34.32 12.03 -3.33
CA GLN A 53 -33.34 12.10 -4.42
C GLN A 53 -33.99 11.76 -5.78
N PRO A 54 -33.94 12.66 -6.78
CA PRO A 54 -34.55 12.41 -8.08
C PRO A 54 -33.81 11.29 -8.82
N ARG A 55 -34.55 10.21 -9.14
CA ARG A 55 -34.10 9.17 -10.08
C ARG A 55 -33.97 9.76 -11.48
N SER A 56 -32.75 10.00 -11.92
CA SER A 56 -32.44 10.22 -13.34
C SER A 56 -32.65 8.92 -14.12
N SER A 57 -33.77 8.84 -14.84
CA SER A 57 -34.10 7.77 -15.78
C SER A 57 -33.62 8.13 -17.20
N ALA A 58 -32.69 7.33 -17.74
CA ALA A 58 -32.43 7.26 -19.18
C ALA A 58 -32.36 5.78 -19.62
N PRO A 59 -32.93 5.42 -20.80
CA PRO A 59 -33.23 4.03 -21.15
C PRO A 59 -32.01 3.25 -21.68
N ILE A 60 -31.95 1.96 -21.30
CA ILE A 60 -30.97 0.97 -21.78
C ILE A 60 -31.43 0.46 -23.15
N THR A 61 -30.79 0.91 -24.22
CA THR A 61 -30.85 0.22 -25.52
C THR A 61 -30.00 -1.05 -25.47
N GLY A 62 -30.66 -2.21 -25.56
CA GLY A 62 -30.03 -3.52 -25.48
C GLY A 62 -29.13 -3.85 -26.68
N TYR A 63 -27.93 -4.34 -26.38
CA TYR A 63 -27.08 -5.03 -27.37
C TYR A 63 -27.03 -6.53 -27.04
N LYS A 64 -27.66 -7.34 -27.90
CA LYS A 64 -27.49 -8.80 -27.93
C LYS A 64 -26.05 -9.13 -28.32
N ARG A 65 -25.34 -9.84 -27.45
CA ARG A 65 -23.96 -10.30 -27.69
C ARG A 65 -23.97 -11.60 -28.51
N GLN A 66 -23.65 -11.50 -29.79
CA GLN A 66 -23.26 -12.64 -30.62
C GLN A 66 -21.86 -13.12 -30.20
N ARG A 67 -21.70 -14.43 -30.09
CA ARG A 67 -20.49 -15.10 -29.58
C ARG A 67 -19.58 -15.43 -30.76
N THR A 68 -18.43 -14.78 -30.86
CA THR A 68 -17.35 -15.18 -31.79
C THR A 68 -16.02 -15.23 -31.04
N LYS A 69 -15.33 -16.37 -31.16
CA LYS A 69 -14.00 -16.61 -30.58
C LYS A 69 -12.96 -15.78 -31.33
N ALA A 70 -12.19 -14.93 -30.64
CA ALA A 70 -10.97 -14.32 -31.15
C ALA A 70 -9.93 -14.16 -30.04
N VAL A 71 -8.69 -14.51 -30.37
CA VAL A 71 -7.49 -14.50 -29.51
C VAL A 71 -7.16 -13.06 -29.09
N ILE A 72 -7.09 -12.78 -27.78
CA ILE A 72 -6.78 -11.45 -27.27
C ILE A 72 -5.27 -11.24 -27.21
N ALA A 73 -4.76 -10.37 -28.07
CA ALA A 73 -3.45 -9.74 -27.97
C ALA A 73 -3.40 -8.77 -26.78
N ARG A 74 -2.27 -8.75 -26.05
CA ARG A 74 -2.05 -7.93 -24.86
C ARG A 74 -2.03 -6.43 -25.20
N GLY A 75 -2.96 -5.66 -24.64
CA GLY A 75 -2.96 -4.20 -24.69
C GLY A 75 -1.83 -3.57 -23.87
N LYS A 76 -1.26 -2.46 -24.38
CA LYS A 76 -0.29 -1.60 -23.67
C LYS A 76 -0.98 -0.80 -22.56
N ARG A 77 -0.20 -0.47 -21.53
CA ARG A 77 -0.56 0.42 -20.41
C ARG A 77 -0.78 1.86 -20.93
N PRO A 78 -1.69 2.67 -20.36
CA PRO A 78 -1.76 4.11 -20.59
C PRO A 78 -0.52 4.82 -20.04
N ASP A 79 -0.06 5.86 -20.73
CA ASP A 79 1.09 6.69 -20.35
C ASP A 79 0.66 7.73 -19.29
N ASP A 80 1.25 7.68 -18.10
CA ASP A 80 1.01 8.65 -17.03
C ASP A 80 1.96 9.86 -17.17
N ILE A 81 1.34 11.02 -17.38
CA ILE A 81 1.68 12.42 -17.02
C ILE A 81 3.14 12.73 -16.63
N ILE A 82 3.76 13.62 -17.43
CA ILE A 82 5.07 14.24 -17.24
C ILE A 82 4.97 15.32 -16.15
N SER A 83 5.75 15.20 -15.07
CA SER A 83 6.13 16.32 -14.21
C SER A 83 7.42 16.93 -14.78
N ASN A 84 7.32 18.17 -15.27
CA ASN A 84 8.43 18.91 -15.84
C ASN A 84 8.99 19.83 -14.75
N GLU A 85 10.13 19.48 -14.17
CA GLU A 85 11.01 20.42 -13.48
C GLU A 85 12.33 20.42 -14.23
N ASN A 86 12.64 21.56 -14.85
CA ASN A 86 13.99 22.09 -14.91
C ASN A 86 13.88 23.55 -15.32
N SER A 87 13.99 24.40 -14.30
CA SER A 87 14.52 25.75 -14.41
C SER A 87 15.88 25.71 -15.11
N ASN A 88 16.04 26.50 -16.16
CA ASN A 88 17.29 27.19 -16.42
C ASN A 88 16.98 28.51 -17.12
N GLU A 89 17.24 29.57 -16.37
CA GLU A 89 17.16 30.96 -16.73
C GLU A 89 18.53 31.38 -17.27
N SER A 90 18.58 31.84 -18.53
CA SER A 90 19.67 32.70 -19.02
C SER A 90 19.22 33.45 -20.28
N GLN A 91 18.75 34.68 -20.03
CA GLN A 91 18.87 35.94 -20.79
C GLN A 91 19.37 35.88 -22.25
N ALA A 92 18.58 36.43 -23.18
CA ALA A 92 18.79 37.78 -23.77
C ALA A 92 17.88 38.05 -25.00
N ALA A 93 17.30 39.26 -25.02
CA ALA A 93 16.81 40.16 -26.10
C ALA A 93 16.96 39.72 -27.59
N ASP A 94 16.15 40.11 -28.58
CA ASP A 94 15.25 41.26 -28.84
C ASP A 94 14.42 40.98 -30.13
N ALA A 95 13.29 41.69 -30.31
CA ALA A 95 12.61 42.20 -31.54
C ALA A 95 12.56 41.36 -32.86
N ARG A 96 11.53 41.36 -33.74
CA ARG A 96 10.25 42.07 -33.94
C ARG A 96 9.61 41.58 -35.28
N ASN A 97 8.26 41.55 -35.35
CA ASN A 97 7.32 41.57 -36.51
C ASN A 97 7.33 40.41 -37.56
N LYS A 98 6.22 39.68 -37.80
CA LYS A 98 4.87 39.95 -38.38
C LYS A 98 4.79 39.82 -39.93
N ASN A 99 4.09 38.78 -40.40
CA ASN A 99 3.01 38.74 -41.44
C ASN A 99 2.96 37.33 -42.08
N VAL A 100 1.92 36.51 -41.85
CA VAL A 100 0.65 36.30 -42.60
C VAL A 100 0.76 35.40 -43.85
N GLU A 101 -0.09 34.35 -43.84
CA GLU A 101 -0.62 33.49 -44.92
C GLU A 101 0.21 32.34 -45.55
N GLY A 102 -0.22 31.12 -45.20
CA GLY A 102 -0.77 30.15 -46.17
C GLY A 102 0.20 29.31 -46.99
N ALA A 103 0.46 28.06 -46.56
CA ALA A 103 0.39 26.85 -47.39
C ALA A 103 0.88 25.63 -46.61
N ASP A 104 0.16 24.54 -46.80
CA ASP A 104 0.37 23.17 -46.32
C ASP A 104 1.80 22.67 -46.59
N VAL A 105 2.57 22.38 -45.53
CA VAL A 105 3.85 21.68 -45.63
C VAL A 105 3.94 20.64 -44.51
N ASP A 106 3.92 19.40 -44.95
CA ASP A 106 4.03 18.13 -44.25
C ASP A 106 5.06 18.17 -43.10
N GLN A 107 4.59 18.00 -41.85
CA GLN A 107 5.49 17.86 -40.71
C GLN A 107 6.18 16.49 -40.77
N PRO A 108 7.52 16.42 -40.69
CA PRO A 108 8.23 15.14 -40.64
C PRO A 108 7.82 14.39 -39.38
N PRO A 109 7.67 13.06 -39.43
CA PRO A 109 7.21 12.28 -38.30
C PRO A 109 8.18 12.49 -37.13
N LYS A 110 7.64 13.04 -36.02
CA LYS A 110 8.33 13.17 -34.74
C LYS A 110 9.11 11.89 -34.48
N ALA A 111 10.43 12.02 -34.35
CA ALA A 111 11.33 10.91 -34.14
C ALA A 111 10.74 9.99 -33.06
N LYS A 112 10.36 8.77 -33.48
CA LYS A 112 10.03 7.69 -32.54
C LYS A 112 11.22 7.59 -31.63
N ARG A 113 11.04 7.99 -30.37
CA ARG A 113 11.99 7.77 -29.29
C ARG A 113 12.43 6.32 -29.41
N GLN A 114 13.67 6.14 -29.83
CA GLN A 114 14.27 4.83 -30.01
C GLN A 114 14.02 4.10 -28.70
N LYS A 115 13.36 2.96 -28.82
CA LYS A 115 13.19 2.01 -27.74
C LYS A 115 14.60 1.54 -27.42
N THR A 116 15.29 2.24 -26.53
CA THR A 116 16.50 1.74 -25.90
C THR A 116 16.12 0.35 -25.39
N GLY A 117 16.90 -0.64 -25.83
CA GLY A 117 16.51 -2.03 -25.97
C GLY A 117 15.66 -2.56 -24.82
N GLY A 118 14.74 -3.48 -25.15
CA GLY A 118 14.03 -4.22 -24.12
C GLY A 118 15.05 -4.75 -23.11
N THR A 119 14.98 -4.28 -21.87
CA THR A 119 15.76 -4.87 -20.79
C THR A 119 15.33 -6.33 -20.70
N GLU A 120 16.17 -7.23 -21.20
CA GLU A 120 16.12 -8.68 -21.04
C GLU A 120 16.37 -9.05 -19.57
N GLY A 121 15.55 -8.51 -18.67
CA GLY A 121 15.63 -8.69 -17.23
C GLY A 121 14.28 -9.15 -16.68
N CYS A 122 14.33 -9.91 -15.58
CA CYS A 122 13.12 -10.41 -14.94
C CYS A 122 12.36 -9.25 -14.29
N ARG A 123 11.09 -9.03 -14.65
CA ARG A 123 10.33 -7.86 -14.14
C ARG A 123 9.96 -8.05 -12.67
N ASN A 124 10.44 -7.18 -11.78
CA ASN A 124 9.97 -7.17 -10.39
C ASN A 124 8.51 -6.69 -10.30
N ARG A 125 7.70 -7.33 -9.43
CA ARG A 125 6.31 -6.96 -9.14
C ARG A 125 6.12 -6.20 -7.82
N ALA A 126 7.08 -6.26 -6.90
CA ALA A 126 7.05 -5.55 -5.61
C ALA A 126 7.63 -4.13 -5.76
N SER A 127 6.87 -3.18 -6.29
CA SER A 127 7.30 -1.77 -6.35
C SER A 127 6.81 -1.00 -5.11
N PRO A 128 7.67 -0.24 -4.41
CA PRO A 128 7.26 0.55 -3.27
C PRO A 128 6.32 1.71 -3.65
N ALA A 129 6.32 2.15 -4.92
CA ALA A 129 5.62 3.35 -5.38
C ALA A 129 4.13 3.42 -5.00
N ARG A 130 3.42 2.28 -5.03
CA ARG A 130 1.99 2.23 -4.69
C ARG A 130 1.75 2.52 -3.21
N LEU A 131 2.54 1.89 -2.34
CA LEU A 131 2.46 2.11 -0.90
C LEU A 131 2.97 3.50 -0.55
N PHE A 132 4.09 3.94 -1.15
CA PHE A 132 4.63 5.28 -0.97
C PHE A 132 3.60 6.38 -1.24
N LYS A 133 2.82 6.25 -2.33
CA LYS A 133 1.76 7.22 -2.65
C LYS A 133 0.61 7.14 -1.64
N LEU A 134 0.10 5.94 -1.38
CA LEU A 134 -1.05 5.75 -0.50
C LEU A 134 -0.77 6.20 0.94
N ASN A 135 0.40 5.86 1.49
CA ASN A 135 0.74 6.15 2.89
C ASN A 135 0.86 7.66 3.18
N LYS A 136 1.05 8.50 2.15
CA LYS A 136 1.05 9.96 2.30
C LYS A 136 -0.33 10.53 2.59
N ASP A 137 -1.38 9.86 2.10
CA ASP A 137 -2.76 10.31 2.23
C ASP A 137 -3.37 9.94 3.60
N PHE A 138 -2.64 9.20 4.45
CA PHE A 138 -3.12 8.78 5.75
C PHE A 138 -2.96 9.85 6.83
N VAL A 139 -4.00 9.97 7.64
CA VAL A 139 -4.04 10.85 8.83
C VAL A 139 -3.20 10.26 9.97
N PRO A 140 -2.79 11.07 10.98
CA PRO A 140 -1.96 10.60 12.09
C PRO A 140 -2.49 9.37 12.82
N ASP A 141 -3.80 9.30 13.09
CA ASP A 141 -4.40 8.18 13.82
C ASP A 141 -4.31 6.86 13.03
N GLN A 142 -4.54 6.90 11.72
CA GLN A 142 -4.35 5.78 10.81
C GLN A 142 -2.89 5.28 10.83
N LYS A 143 -1.93 6.21 10.85
CA LYS A 143 -0.51 5.85 10.97
C LYS A 143 -0.21 5.25 12.34
N GLY A 144 -0.78 5.82 13.40
CA GLY A 144 -0.64 5.34 14.77
C GLY A 144 -1.07 3.89 14.94
N VAL A 145 -2.24 3.51 14.43
CA VAL A 145 -2.71 2.12 14.53
C VAL A 145 -1.82 1.14 13.77
N ILE A 146 -1.32 1.52 12.59
CA ILE A 146 -0.41 0.66 11.80
C ILE A 146 0.97 0.54 12.47
N ILE A 147 1.50 1.61 13.06
CA ILE A 147 2.72 1.57 13.88
C ILE A 147 2.52 0.62 15.06
N GLY A 148 1.35 0.69 15.72
CA GLY A 148 0.97 -0.22 16.80
C GLY A 148 0.92 -1.70 16.40
N LYS A 149 0.79 -2.02 15.10
CA LYS A 149 0.89 -3.39 14.57
C LYS A 149 2.31 -3.80 14.16
N GLU A 150 3.33 -2.99 14.47
CA GLU A 150 4.72 -3.19 14.05
C GLU A 150 4.94 -3.10 12.52
N PHE A 151 4.07 -2.38 11.81
CA PHE A 151 4.21 -2.14 10.36
C PHE A 151 4.73 -0.73 10.02
N GLY A 152 5.20 0.02 11.02
CA GLY A 152 5.69 1.40 10.88
C GLY A 152 6.76 1.57 9.80
N GLY A 153 7.71 0.64 9.65
CA GLY A 153 8.73 0.77 8.61
C GLY A 153 8.18 0.68 7.17
N ILE A 154 7.04 0.04 6.95
CA ILE A 154 6.37 0.07 5.63
C ILE A 154 5.65 1.41 5.41
N LEU A 155 5.17 2.06 6.47
CA LEU A 155 4.66 3.43 6.39
C LEU A 155 5.78 4.42 6.05
N ASP A 156 6.93 4.26 6.71
CA ASP A 156 8.11 5.14 6.61
C ASP A 156 8.98 4.84 5.38
N LEU A 157 8.40 4.21 4.35
CA LEU A 157 9.04 4.05 3.04
C LEU A 157 9.46 5.43 2.51
N ALA A 158 10.74 5.76 2.60
CA ALA A 158 11.28 7.04 2.13
C ALA A 158 11.57 7.05 0.61
N ALA A 159 11.68 5.87 0.00
CA ALA A 159 11.98 5.69 -1.41
C ALA A 159 10.70 5.48 -2.24
N SER A 160 10.50 6.34 -3.24
CA SER A 160 9.33 6.29 -4.14
C SER A 160 9.48 5.28 -5.27
N SER A 161 10.70 4.82 -5.56
CA SER A 161 11.00 3.97 -6.71
C SER A 161 12.06 2.92 -6.42
N MET A 162 12.10 1.88 -7.25
CA MET A 162 13.10 0.83 -7.18
C MET A 162 14.20 1.08 -8.21
N PRO A 163 15.49 1.09 -7.80
CA PRO A 163 16.61 1.19 -8.74
C PRO A 163 16.68 -0.01 -9.69
N GLY A 164 16.25 0.19 -10.94
CA GLY A 164 16.09 -0.89 -11.91
C GLY A 164 17.37 -1.70 -12.13
N GLY A 165 18.50 -1.01 -12.39
CA GLY A 165 19.78 -1.67 -12.64
C GLY A 165 20.28 -2.50 -11.46
N LEU A 166 20.31 -1.91 -10.25
CA LEU A 166 20.74 -2.62 -9.05
C LEU A 166 19.81 -3.79 -8.71
N SER A 167 18.48 -3.61 -8.86
CA SER A 167 17.53 -4.70 -8.62
C SER A 167 17.75 -5.89 -9.57
N GLN A 168 18.09 -5.66 -10.85
CA GLN A 168 18.41 -6.76 -11.77
C GLN A 168 19.71 -7.46 -11.39
N TRP A 169 20.72 -6.68 -11.00
CA TRP A 169 22.01 -7.22 -10.61
C TRP A 169 21.89 -8.07 -9.33
N ILE A 170 21.26 -7.55 -8.27
CA ILE A 170 21.15 -8.25 -6.99
C ILE A 170 20.38 -9.57 -7.11
N MET A 171 19.38 -9.63 -7.99
CA MET A 171 18.63 -10.87 -8.28
C MET A 171 19.51 -11.97 -8.89
N LYS A 172 20.60 -11.63 -9.58
CA LYS A 172 21.58 -12.60 -10.09
C LYS A 172 22.55 -13.08 -9.01
N HIS A 173 22.76 -12.26 -7.98
CA HIS A 173 23.72 -12.51 -6.89
C HIS A 173 23.09 -13.10 -5.62
N TYR A 174 21.76 -13.17 -5.54
CA TYR A 174 21.08 -13.84 -4.43
C TYR A 174 21.05 -15.36 -4.62
N ASP A 175 21.61 -16.07 -3.64
CA ASP A 175 21.56 -17.52 -3.53
C ASP A 175 20.43 -17.95 -2.58
N PRO A 176 19.36 -18.58 -3.09
CA PRO A 176 18.23 -19.00 -2.26
C PRO A 176 18.50 -20.22 -1.38
N GLU A 177 19.49 -21.06 -1.70
CA GLU A 177 19.80 -22.28 -0.94
C GLU A 177 20.42 -21.91 0.41
N ILE A 178 21.41 -21.01 0.37
CA ILE A 178 22.08 -20.51 1.58
C ILE A 178 21.48 -19.21 2.12
N SER A 179 20.48 -18.63 1.42
CA SER A 179 19.82 -17.37 1.80
C SER A 179 20.78 -16.19 1.94
N GLN A 180 21.66 -16.00 0.96
CA GLN A 180 22.70 -14.96 1.02
C GLN A 180 22.81 -14.21 -0.31
N ILE A 181 23.16 -12.92 -0.22
CA ILE A 181 23.65 -12.17 -1.38
C ILE A 181 25.17 -12.42 -1.46
N VAL A 182 25.61 -13.07 -2.53
CA VAL A 182 27.01 -13.48 -2.72
C VAL A 182 27.68 -12.56 -3.73
N ILE A 183 28.65 -11.78 -3.25
CA ILE A 183 29.43 -10.88 -4.08
C ILE A 183 30.85 -11.41 -4.11
N LEU A 184 31.26 -11.89 -5.29
CA LEU A 184 32.60 -12.44 -5.48
C LEU A 184 33.66 -11.46 -4.97
N GLU A 185 34.60 -11.98 -4.17
CA GLU A 185 35.73 -11.26 -3.56
C GLU A 185 35.38 -10.16 -2.55
N ARG A 186 34.09 -9.95 -2.22
CA ARG A 186 33.63 -8.73 -1.51
C ARG A 186 32.74 -8.95 -0.31
N GLY A 187 32.33 -10.20 -0.07
CA GLY A 187 31.61 -10.62 1.11
C GLY A 187 30.32 -11.37 0.81
N LYS A 188 29.66 -11.81 1.88
CA LYS A 188 28.37 -12.47 1.83
C LYS A 188 27.45 -11.76 2.81
N ILE A 189 26.22 -11.46 2.38
CA ILE A 189 25.23 -10.78 3.22
C ILE A 189 24.10 -11.76 3.49
N HIS A 190 23.86 -12.05 4.77
CA HIS A 190 22.80 -12.97 5.19
C HIS A 190 21.42 -12.34 5.05
N VAL A 191 20.52 -13.08 4.39
CA VAL A 191 19.10 -12.73 4.27
C VAL A 191 18.31 -13.65 5.21
N ASP A 192 18.00 -13.14 6.39
CA ASP A 192 17.31 -13.87 7.45
C ASP A 192 16.22 -12.99 8.08
N ALA A 193 15.44 -13.57 8.99
CA ALA A 193 14.33 -12.86 9.61
C ALA A 193 14.80 -11.67 10.48
N ALA A 194 16.02 -11.73 11.04
CA ALA A 194 16.59 -10.63 11.80
C ALA A 194 16.97 -9.46 10.89
N SER A 195 17.50 -9.72 9.69
CA SER A 195 17.79 -8.68 8.70
C SER A 195 16.50 -8.05 8.15
N VAL A 196 15.44 -8.83 7.92
CA VAL A 196 14.10 -8.30 7.60
C VAL A 196 13.58 -7.40 8.73
N ARG A 197 13.67 -7.83 10.00
CA ARG A 197 13.25 -7.01 11.15
C ARG A 197 14.07 -5.73 11.26
N ARG A 198 15.39 -5.79 11.05
CA ARG A 198 16.27 -4.62 11.09
C ARG A 198 15.85 -3.58 10.04
N ILE A 199 15.64 -4.02 8.80
CA ILE A 199 15.28 -3.12 7.70
C ILE A 199 13.87 -2.54 7.89
N TRP A 200 12.88 -3.38 8.22
CA TRP A 200 11.46 -3.01 8.13
C TRP A 200 10.74 -2.82 9.47
N GLY A 201 11.29 -3.33 10.57
CA GLY A 201 10.64 -3.31 11.88
C GLY A 201 9.47 -4.28 12.04
N LEU A 202 9.29 -5.22 11.11
CA LEU A 202 8.13 -6.11 11.06
C LEU A 202 8.08 -7.13 12.22
N PRO A 203 6.89 -7.72 12.49
CA PRO A 203 6.77 -8.83 13.42
C PRO A 203 7.69 -10.01 13.07
N ASN A 204 8.43 -10.50 14.08
CA ASN A 204 9.41 -11.59 13.94
C ASN A 204 9.22 -12.69 15.00
N ARG A 205 7.98 -12.89 15.47
CA ARG A 205 7.67 -13.84 16.54
C ARG A 205 6.39 -14.61 16.25
N GLY A 206 6.13 -15.63 17.07
CA GLY A 206 4.88 -16.38 17.02
C GLY A 206 4.72 -17.26 15.78
N ARG A 207 3.47 -17.39 15.32
CA ARG A 207 3.06 -18.43 14.37
C ARG A 207 3.42 -18.10 12.92
N LYS A 208 3.55 -19.13 12.08
CA LYS A 208 3.79 -18.96 10.64
C LYS A 208 2.60 -18.26 9.97
N VAL A 209 2.89 -17.37 9.03
CA VAL A 209 1.85 -16.72 8.21
C VAL A 209 1.10 -17.76 7.38
N CYS A 210 -0.22 -17.84 7.57
CA CYS A 210 -1.08 -18.67 6.75
C CYS A 210 -1.38 -17.98 5.40
N PHE A 211 -0.59 -18.31 4.38
CA PHE A 211 -0.67 -17.69 3.05
C PHE A 211 -1.34 -18.62 2.02
N GLU A 212 -2.64 -18.82 2.18
CA GLU A 212 -3.45 -19.76 1.40
C GLU A 212 -4.80 -19.13 1.04
N ASN A 213 -5.31 -19.43 -0.16
CA ASN A 213 -6.64 -19.00 -0.56
C ASN A 213 -7.71 -19.95 0.01
N ARG A 214 -8.48 -19.48 1.00
CA ARG A 214 -9.67 -20.17 1.50
C ARG A 214 -10.92 -19.44 1.04
N ARG A 215 -11.86 -20.16 0.43
CA ARG A 215 -13.03 -19.57 -0.22
C ARG A 215 -13.94 -18.89 0.80
N GLU A 216 -14.08 -19.49 1.98
CA GLU A 216 -14.90 -19.02 3.10
C GLU A 216 -14.35 -17.70 3.64
N ILE A 217 -13.02 -17.63 3.82
CA ILE A 217 -12.33 -16.43 4.26
C ILE A 217 -12.40 -15.33 3.20
N THR A 218 -12.29 -15.68 1.92
CA THR A 218 -12.43 -14.73 0.81
C THR A 218 -13.83 -14.12 0.78
N LYS A 219 -14.88 -14.95 0.96
CA LYS A 219 -16.26 -14.46 1.06
C LYS A 219 -16.45 -13.54 2.27
N ALA A 220 -15.92 -13.92 3.43
CA ALA A 220 -15.99 -13.08 4.64
C ALA A 220 -15.30 -11.73 4.44
N MET A 221 -14.07 -11.74 3.91
CA MET A 221 -13.32 -10.53 3.58
C MET A 221 -14.08 -9.62 2.62
N TYR A 222 -14.69 -10.16 1.57
CA TYR A 222 -15.48 -9.38 0.61
C TYR A 222 -16.81 -8.88 1.19
N SER A 223 -17.41 -9.63 2.11
CA SER A 223 -18.61 -9.20 2.83
C SER A 223 -18.36 -7.97 3.69
N ILE A 224 -17.20 -7.88 4.36
CA ILE A 224 -16.82 -6.73 5.20
C ILE A 224 -16.86 -5.42 4.38
N TYR A 225 -16.36 -5.46 3.14
CA TYR A 225 -16.29 -4.28 2.27
C TYR A 225 -17.43 -4.18 1.25
N ASN A 226 -18.51 -4.96 1.41
CA ASN A 226 -19.65 -4.99 0.49
C ASN A 226 -19.27 -5.24 -0.98
N ILE A 227 -18.23 -6.06 -1.22
CA ILE A 227 -17.76 -6.41 -2.56
C ILE A 227 -18.64 -7.52 -3.13
N THR A 228 -19.46 -7.17 -4.13
CA THR A 228 -20.39 -8.09 -4.79
C THR A 228 -19.89 -8.59 -6.15
N THR A 229 -18.71 -8.13 -6.59
CA THR A 229 -18.17 -8.44 -7.91
C THR A 229 -17.76 -9.90 -8.05
N LYS A 230 -18.02 -10.50 -9.22
CA LYS A 230 -17.56 -11.87 -9.53
C LYS A 230 -16.03 -11.97 -9.62
N SER A 231 -15.34 -10.88 -9.94
CA SER A 231 -13.89 -10.78 -10.01
C SER A 231 -13.31 -10.17 -8.74
N SER A 232 -12.07 -10.56 -8.40
CA SER A 232 -11.32 -9.94 -7.31
C SER A 232 -10.95 -8.50 -7.66
N PRO A 233 -11.15 -7.52 -6.75
CA PRO A 233 -10.81 -6.13 -7.01
C PRO A 233 -9.35 -5.95 -7.41
N THR A 234 -9.11 -5.02 -8.31
CA THR A 234 -7.77 -4.59 -8.68
C THR A 234 -7.09 -3.93 -7.48
N LEU A 235 -5.76 -3.95 -7.44
CA LEU A 235 -4.98 -3.23 -6.43
C LEU A 235 -5.32 -1.73 -6.43
N THR A 236 -5.74 -1.16 -7.57
CA THR A 236 -6.10 0.26 -7.68
C THR A 236 -7.48 0.55 -7.13
N GLU A 237 -8.47 -0.31 -7.39
CA GLU A 237 -9.78 -0.23 -6.74
C GLU A 237 -9.64 -0.41 -5.22
N TRP A 238 -8.77 -1.33 -4.79
CA TRP A 238 -8.49 -1.55 -3.37
C TRP A 238 -7.87 -0.32 -2.70
N CYS A 239 -6.90 0.36 -3.34
CA CYS A 239 -6.37 1.62 -2.82
C CYS A 239 -7.45 2.70 -2.72
N LYS A 240 -8.30 2.84 -3.75
CA LYS A 240 -9.42 3.81 -3.71
C LYS A 240 -10.36 3.51 -2.55
N MET A 241 -10.72 2.24 -2.35
CA MET A 241 -11.55 1.79 -1.25
C MET A 241 -10.96 2.19 0.11
N ILE A 242 -9.66 2.00 0.33
CA ILE A 242 -8.97 2.43 1.56
C ILE A 242 -9.08 3.95 1.76
N ILE A 243 -8.90 4.75 0.70
CA ILE A 243 -9.05 6.22 0.77
C ILE A 243 -10.51 6.61 1.09
N TYR A 244 -11.49 5.92 0.50
CA TYR A 244 -12.91 6.17 0.74
C TYR A 244 -13.38 5.83 2.16
N MET A 245 -12.56 5.12 2.97
CA MET A 245 -12.84 4.93 4.39
C MET A 245 -12.71 6.21 5.22
N GLY A 246 -12.32 7.34 4.61
CA GLY A 246 -12.52 8.68 5.17
C GLY A 246 -11.75 8.97 6.45
N GLY A 247 -10.59 8.34 6.63
CA GLY A 247 -9.78 8.49 7.84
C GLY A 247 -10.09 7.49 8.95
N SER A 248 -10.99 6.51 8.72
CA SER A 248 -11.18 5.41 9.69
C SER A 248 -9.86 4.70 10.00
N TYR A 249 -9.66 4.38 11.26
CA TYR A 249 -8.48 3.70 11.81
C TYR A 249 -8.88 2.43 12.58
N ASP A 250 -10.07 1.90 12.31
CA ASP A 250 -10.57 0.64 12.87
C ASP A 250 -9.84 -0.60 12.30
N ASP A 251 -10.20 -1.78 12.79
CA ASP A 251 -9.65 -3.05 12.32
C ASP A 251 -9.94 -3.29 10.83
N ASP A 252 -11.01 -2.74 10.26
CA ASP A 252 -11.32 -2.93 8.83
C ASP A 252 -10.39 -2.10 7.94
N PHE A 253 -10.05 -0.87 8.35
CA PHE A 253 -8.99 -0.10 7.72
C PHE A 253 -7.65 -0.84 7.76
N VAL A 254 -7.23 -1.30 8.95
CA VAL A 254 -5.93 -1.99 9.11
C VAL A 254 -5.91 -3.29 8.30
N ARG A 255 -7.00 -4.08 8.33
CA ARG A 255 -7.16 -5.30 7.54
C ARG A 255 -7.04 -5.03 6.04
N ALA A 256 -7.69 -3.98 5.53
CA ALA A 256 -7.62 -3.60 4.12
C ALA A 256 -6.21 -3.18 3.71
N TRP A 257 -5.53 -2.38 4.55
CA TRP A 257 -4.16 -1.94 4.30
C TRP A 257 -3.16 -3.10 4.35
N LEU A 258 -3.24 -3.99 5.34
CA LEU A 258 -2.40 -5.18 5.41
C LEU A 258 -2.58 -6.07 4.17
N ALA A 259 -3.83 -6.33 3.75
CA ALA A 259 -4.10 -7.10 2.53
C ALA A 259 -3.40 -6.51 1.31
N LEU A 260 -3.38 -5.18 1.21
CA LEU A 260 -2.70 -4.46 0.13
C LEU A 260 -1.17 -4.66 0.21
N VAL A 261 -0.58 -4.50 1.39
CA VAL A 261 0.86 -4.69 1.64
C VAL A 261 1.32 -6.08 1.22
N PHE A 262 0.60 -7.13 1.62
CA PHE A 262 0.90 -8.50 1.19
C PHE A 262 0.80 -8.65 -0.33
N SER A 263 -0.26 -8.10 -0.94
CA SER A 263 -0.61 -8.35 -2.34
C SER A 263 0.22 -7.55 -3.35
N CYS A 264 0.81 -6.42 -2.97
CA CYS A 264 1.59 -5.58 -3.89
C CYS A 264 3.07 -5.46 -3.53
N PHE A 265 3.48 -5.86 -2.33
CA PHE A 265 4.83 -5.60 -1.84
C PHE A 265 5.51 -6.84 -1.25
N LEU A 266 4.95 -7.47 -0.21
CA LEU A 266 5.62 -8.60 0.44
C LEU A 266 5.62 -9.87 -0.42
N ALA A 267 4.46 -10.22 -0.98
CA ALA A 267 4.24 -11.43 -1.77
C ALA A 267 3.35 -11.11 -2.99
N PRO A 268 3.78 -10.21 -3.89
CA PRO A 268 2.98 -9.84 -5.05
C PRO A 268 2.77 -11.03 -5.97
N SER A 269 1.76 -10.92 -6.83
CA SER A 269 1.49 -11.94 -7.84
C SER A 269 1.65 -11.40 -9.26
N THR A 270 1.46 -12.27 -10.25
CA THR A 270 1.33 -11.85 -11.64
C THR A 270 0.00 -11.15 -11.92
N SER A 271 -1.00 -11.30 -11.04
CA SER A 271 -2.27 -10.57 -11.12
C SER A 271 -2.09 -9.11 -10.71
N LEU A 272 -2.94 -8.24 -11.25
CA LEU A 272 -3.08 -6.85 -10.80
C LEU A 272 -4.20 -6.70 -9.75
N SER A 273 -4.81 -7.81 -9.33
CA SER A 273 -5.82 -7.88 -8.28
C SER A 273 -5.23 -8.17 -6.91
N ILE A 274 -5.98 -7.79 -5.87
CA ILE A 274 -5.72 -8.18 -4.49
C ILE A 274 -5.64 -9.71 -4.40
N SER A 275 -4.66 -10.23 -3.66
CA SER A 275 -4.44 -11.66 -3.54
C SER A 275 -5.21 -12.21 -2.33
N PRO A 276 -6.18 -13.12 -2.53
CA PRO A 276 -6.93 -13.71 -1.43
C PRO A 276 -6.07 -14.58 -0.51
N LYS A 277 -4.86 -14.98 -0.93
CA LYS A 277 -3.95 -15.81 -0.13
C LYS A 277 -3.56 -15.16 1.20
N SER A 278 -3.54 -13.83 1.24
CA SER A 278 -3.18 -13.08 2.44
C SER A 278 -4.34 -12.91 3.42
N PHE A 279 -5.59 -13.15 2.99
CA PHE A 279 -6.77 -12.77 3.76
C PHE A 279 -6.82 -13.48 5.11
N LEU A 280 -6.49 -14.77 5.15
CA LEU A 280 -6.46 -15.52 6.41
C LEU A 280 -5.49 -14.90 7.43
N ALA A 281 -4.34 -14.39 6.98
CA ALA A 281 -3.36 -13.75 7.87
C ALA A 281 -3.85 -12.41 8.41
N VAL A 282 -4.62 -11.64 7.63
CA VAL A 282 -5.00 -10.27 8.00
C VAL A 282 -6.38 -10.17 8.66
N MET A 283 -7.20 -11.23 8.61
CA MET A 283 -8.52 -11.24 9.27
C MET A 283 -8.42 -11.07 10.78
N ASP A 284 -7.34 -11.55 11.40
CA ASP A 284 -7.00 -11.34 12.81
C ASP A 284 -5.95 -10.24 12.92
N VAL A 285 -6.42 -8.98 12.87
CA VAL A 285 -5.57 -7.78 12.88
C VAL A 285 -4.78 -7.67 14.19
N ASN A 286 -5.35 -8.09 15.31
CA ASN A 286 -4.67 -8.04 16.61
C ASN A 286 -3.63 -9.15 16.75
N GLY A 287 -3.90 -10.34 16.21
CA GLY A 287 -2.94 -11.43 16.19
C GLY A 287 -1.79 -11.28 15.19
N ILE A 288 -1.80 -10.28 14.31
CA ILE A 288 -0.74 -10.10 13.28
C ILE A 288 0.65 -9.88 13.91
N THR A 289 0.72 -9.26 15.09
CA THR A 289 1.99 -9.04 15.81
C THR A 289 2.57 -10.33 16.37
N GLU A 290 1.74 -11.36 16.54
CA GLU A 290 2.12 -12.72 16.94
C GLU A 290 2.29 -13.66 15.75
N THR A 291 2.57 -13.10 14.56
CA THR A 291 2.93 -13.86 13.37
C THR A 291 4.32 -13.50 12.87
N ASN A 292 5.05 -14.50 12.37
CA ASN A 292 6.41 -14.27 11.91
C ASN A 292 6.42 -13.76 10.46
N ILE A 293 6.11 -12.48 10.29
CA ILE A 293 6.11 -11.79 9.00
C ILE A 293 7.53 -11.73 8.43
N CYS A 294 8.54 -11.55 9.28
CA CYS A 294 9.93 -11.51 8.86
C CYS A 294 10.37 -12.81 8.17
N GLN A 295 10.11 -13.96 8.80
CA GLN A 295 10.39 -15.27 8.21
C GLN A 295 9.55 -15.50 6.95
N PHE A 296 8.30 -15.02 6.91
CA PHE A 296 7.48 -15.10 5.70
C PHE A 296 8.14 -14.38 4.51
N VAL A 297 8.72 -13.19 4.69
CA VAL A 297 9.44 -12.48 3.61
C VAL A 297 10.62 -13.28 3.10
N VAL A 298 11.42 -13.88 4.00
CA VAL A 298 12.55 -14.74 3.64
C VAL A 298 12.07 -15.98 2.87
N ASP A 299 11.01 -16.64 3.35
CA ASP A 299 10.42 -17.80 2.70
C ASP A 299 9.94 -17.45 1.28
N GLN A 300 9.28 -16.30 1.08
CA GLN A 300 8.85 -15.85 -0.25
C GLN A 300 10.02 -15.53 -1.18
N LEU A 301 11.12 -14.98 -0.65
CA LEU A 301 12.35 -14.78 -1.41
C LEU A 301 12.91 -16.12 -1.87
N LYS A 302 13.15 -17.07 -0.95
CA LYS A 302 13.63 -18.42 -1.30
C LYS A 302 12.74 -19.08 -2.35
N LEU A 303 11.43 -19.13 -2.10
CA LEU A 303 10.46 -19.73 -3.02
C LEU A 303 10.53 -19.10 -4.42
N ALA A 304 10.62 -17.77 -4.53
CA ALA A 304 10.67 -17.08 -5.81
C ALA A 304 11.91 -17.43 -6.63
N PHE A 305 13.07 -17.61 -5.99
CA PHE A 305 14.35 -17.88 -6.65
C PHE A 305 14.67 -19.38 -6.82
N THR A 306 14.19 -20.27 -5.94
CA THR A 306 14.34 -21.73 -6.08
C THR A 306 13.41 -22.27 -7.17
N SER A 307 12.17 -21.81 -7.22
CA SER A 307 11.16 -22.36 -8.16
C SER A 307 11.25 -21.84 -9.60
N GLY A 308 12.33 -21.13 -9.99
CA GLY A 308 12.26 -20.22 -11.14
C GLY A 308 13.54 -19.79 -11.86
N ARG A 309 14.66 -20.54 -11.83
CA ARG A 309 15.78 -20.26 -12.77
C ARG A 309 15.44 -20.55 -14.24
N GLY A 310 14.30 -21.21 -14.52
CA GLY A 310 13.76 -21.40 -15.87
C GLY A 310 12.64 -20.40 -16.22
N ASN A 311 12.88 -19.56 -17.24
CA ASN A 311 11.88 -18.87 -18.09
C ASN A 311 10.75 -18.03 -17.44
N LYS A 312 10.79 -17.69 -16.15
CA LYS A 312 9.81 -16.77 -15.56
C LYS A 312 10.16 -15.31 -15.91
N LYS A 313 9.23 -14.61 -16.58
CA LYS A 313 9.38 -13.19 -16.98
C LYS A 313 9.22 -12.20 -15.81
N ALA A 314 8.84 -12.66 -14.63
CA ALA A 314 8.60 -11.81 -13.46
C ALA A 314 8.94 -12.49 -12.13
N VAL A 315 9.52 -11.71 -11.21
CA VAL A 315 9.78 -12.10 -9.81
C VAL A 315 8.65 -11.58 -8.92
N CYS A 316 8.11 -12.48 -8.09
CA CYS A 316 6.90 -12.28 -7.29
C CYS A 316 7.20 -12.31 -5.78
N CYS A 317 8.17 -11.50 -5.33
CA CYS A 317 8.57 -11.37 -3.93
C CYS A 317 9.10 -9.94 -3.66
N CYS A 318 9.37 -9.62 -2.39
CA CYS A 318 9.90 -8.32 -1.98
C CYS A 318 11.39 -8.14 -2.35
N VAL A 319 11.69 -7.99 -3.64
CA VAL A 319 13.06 -7.70 -4.13
C VAL A 319 13.63 -6.42 -3.51
N PHE A 320 12.76 -5.47 -3.13
CA PHE A 320 13.20 -4.22 -2.51
C PHE A 320 13.91 -4.45 -1.16
N HIS A 321 13.54 -5.50 -0.43
CA HIS A 321 14.26 -5.88 0.79
C HIS A 321 15.72 -6.21 0.49
N LEU A 322 16.01 -6.98 -0.57
CA LEU A 322 17.39 -7.30 -0.96
C LEU A 322 18.17 -6.03 -1.31
N VAL A 323 17.55 -5.11 -2.06
CA VAL A 323 18.16 -3.83 -2.44
C VAL A 323 18.56 -3.01 -1.21
N LEU A 324 17.62 -2.81 -0.27
CA LEU A 324 17.90 -2.04 0.94
C LEU A 324 18.91 -2.74 1.84
N LEU A 325 18.78 -4.06 2.02
CA LEU A 325 19.72 -4.84 2.83
C LEU A 325 21.14 -4.76 2.28
N TYR A 326 21.29 -4.84 0.96
CA TYR A 326 22.58 -4.68 0.30
C TYR A 326 23.19 -3.32 0.58
N LEU A 327 22.45 -2.24 0.29
CA LEU A 327 22.92 -0.88 0.50
C LEU A 327 23.25 -0.61 1.98
N ASP A 328 22.44 -1.13 2.89
CA ASP A 328 22.63 -1.00 4.34
C ASP A 328 23.82 -1.80 4.88
N SER A 329 24.33 -2.75 4.10
CA SER A 329 25.52 -3.54 4.42
C SER A 329 26.77 -3.01 3.73
N LEU A 330 26.72 -1.89 2.98
CA LEU A 330 27.90 -1.32 2.34
C LEU A 330 28.69 -0.44 3.29
N ASP A 331 30.01 -0.56 3.22
CA ASP A 331 30.94 0.36 3.84
C ASP A 331 31.01 1.64 2.99
N VAL A 332 30.41 2.71 3.50
CA VAL A 332 30.30 4.01 2.83
C VAL A 332 30.78 5.12 3.75
N ASP A 333 31.49 6.10 3.20
CA ASP A 333 31.90 7.30 3.93
C ASP A 333 30.73 8.23 4.27
N GLU A 334 29.53 7.96 3.71
CA GLU A 334 28.31 8.67 4.04
C GLU A 334 27.94 8.48 5.53
N PRO A 335 27.65 9.55 6.28
CA PRO A 335 27.10 9.41 7.62
C PRO A 335 25.67 8.88 7.51
N ILE A 336 25.50 7.57 7.65
CA ILE A 336 24.19 6.92 7.69
C ILE A 336 23.71 6.91 9.15
N PRO A 337 22.60 7.61 9.49
CA PRO A 337 22.03 7.55 10.84
C PRO A 337 21.77 6.12 11.30
N ASN A 338 22.12 5.79 12.55
CA ASN A 338 21.84 4.48 13.14
C ASN A 338 20.42 4.37 13.69
N LEU A 339 19.42 4.63 12.84
CA LEU A 339 17.99 4.54 13.19
C LEU A 339 17.43 3.17 12.84
N VAL A 340 16.44 2.71 13.60
CA VAL A 340 15.66 1.49 13.32
C VAL A 340 14.17 1.87 13.30
N PRO A 341 13.38 1.42 12.30
CA PRO A 341 13.77 0.55 11.18
C PRO A 341 14.62 1.26 10.13
N ARG A 342 15.60 0.56 9.54
CA ARG A 342 16.60 1.15 8.62
C ARG A 342 15.98 1.77 7.37
N VAL A 343 14.84 1.26 6.91
CA VAL A 343 14.12 1.76 5.72
C VAL A 343 13.86 3.27 5.76
N SER A 344 13.61 3.84 6.95
CA SER A 344 13.36 5.28 7.14
C SER A 344 14.55 6.16 6.73
N VAL A 345 15.77 5.60 6.78
CA VAL A 345 17.02 6.30 6.43
C VAL A 345 17.24 6.33 4.92
N TRP A 346 16.79 5.30 4.21
CA TRP A 346 17.09 5.09 2.79
C TRP A 346 16.09 5.81 1.86
N ASN A 347 16.23 7.12 1.76
CA ASN A 347 15.48 7.93 0.78
C ASN A 347 16.06 7.80 -0.65
N SER A 348 15.31 8.29 -1.65
CA SER A 348 15.69 8.20 -3.06
C SER A 348 17.06 8.82 -3.39
N ASP A 349 17.44 9.90 -2.71
CA ASP A 349 18.67 10.63 -2.97
C ASP A 349 19.89 9.88 -2.40
N LEU A 350 19.79 9.41 -1.16
CA LEU A 350 20.83 8.60 -0.52
C LEU A 350 21.04 7.29 -1.29
N ILE A 351 19.96 6.61 -1.68
CA ILE A 351 20.01 5.42 -2.52
C ILE A 351 20.76 5.73 -3.83
N SER A 352 20.38 6.81 -4.53
CA SER A 352 21.00 7.17 -5.80
C SER A 352 22.50 7.49 -5.65
N LYS A 353 22.86 8.18 -4.56
CA LYS A 353 24.24 8.55 -4.24
C LYS A 353 25.11 7.31 -3.98
N VAL A 354 24.66 6.41 -3.11
CA VAL A 354 25.40 5.18 -2.77
C VAL A 354 25.52 4.26 -3.98
N ILE A 355 24.44 4.11 -4.77
CA ILE A 355 24.46 3.33 -6.02
C ILE A 355 25.49 3.88 -7.01
N LYS A 356 25.64 5.20 -7.10
CA LYS A 356 26.63 5.82 -7.99
C LYS A 356 28.07 5.48 -7.56
N LYS A 357 28.35 5.49 -6.25
CA LYS A 357 29.65 5.09 -5.70
C LYS A 357 29.94 3.60 -5.88
N ASP A 358 28.91 2.79 -5.75
CA ASP A 358 29.01 1.33 -5.82
C ASP A 358 29.08 0.78 -7.25
N ARG A 359 28.72 1.57 -8.26
CA ARG A 359 28.76 1.15 -9.66
C ARG A 359 30.20 0.93 -10.12
N LYS A 360 30.47 -0.25 -10.70
CA LYS A 360 31.74 -0.58 -11.40
C LYS A 360 31.68 -0.25 -12.88
N ALA A 361 30.60 -0.68 -13.53
CA ALA A 361 30.38 -0.57 -14.96
C ALA A 361 28.88 -0.50 -15.25
N PRO A 362 28.44 -0.21 -16.49
CA PRO A 362 27.03 -0.21 -16.83
C PRO A 362 26.35 -1.55 -16.50
N GLY A 363 25.47 -1.54 -15.49
CA GLY A 363 24.73 -2.74 -15.04
C GLY A 363 25.47 -3.61 -14.02
N GLU A 364 26.71 -3.27 -13.66
CA GLU A 364 27.54 -4.01 -12.70
C GLU A 364 27.83 -3.17 -11.45
N TYR A 365 27.66 -3.81 -10.29
CA TYR A 365 27.72 -3.19 -8.97
C TYR A 365 28.70 -3.91 -8.04
N GLY A 366 28.78 -3.50 -6.78
CA GLY A 366 29.70 -4.03 -5.80
C GLY A 366 31.08 -3.42 -5.86
N GLN A 367 31.26 -2.15 -6.21
CA GLN A 367 32.54 -1.45 -6.09
C GLN A 367 32.93 -1.23 -4.62
N LEU A 368 31.94 -1.10 -3.74
CA LEU A 368 32.16 -0.96 -2.30
C LEU A 368 32.31 -2.32 -1.63
N ARG A 369 32.91 -2.33 -0.43
CA ARG A 369 33.00 -3.53 0.41
C ARG A 369 31.71 -3.67 1.22
N ALA A 370 31.29 -4.91 1.46
CA ALA A 370 30.24 -5.14 2.44
C ALA A 370 30.86 -5.13 3.84
N THR A 371 30.32 -4.32 4.74
CA THR A 371 30.54 -4.45 6.17
C THR A 371 29.90 -5.77 6.60
N LEU A 372 30.72 -6.78 6.91
CA LEU A 372 30.21 -8.03 7.48
C LEU A 372 29.48 -7.68 8.79
N PRO A 373 28.24 -8.15 9.01
CA PRO A 373 27.54 -7.84 10.24
C PRO A 373 28.25 -8.50 11.43
N PHE A 374 28.38 -7.73 12.51
CA PHE A 374 28.59 -8.25 13.86
C PHE A 374 27.48 -9.22 14.26
#